data_AF-A0A379ULI5-F1
#
_entry.id   AF-A0A379ULI5-F1
#
_cell.length_a   1.000
_cell.length_b   1.000
_cell.length_c   1.000
_cell.angle_alpha   90.00
_cell.angle_beta   90.00
_cell.angle_gamma   90.00
#
_symmetry.space_group_name_H-M   'P 1'
#
loop_
_entity.id
_entity.type
_entity.pdbx_description
1 polymer ?
#
loop_
_entity_poly.entity_id
_entity_poly.type
_entity_poly.pdbx_seq_one_letter_code
_entity_poly.pdbx_strand_id
1 'polypeptide(L)'
;MDKEEQYLLFALSTPMEVLYIGNEPSHTSPAMYTGIPAVDLSDSWGIDNREDLIQTIYRMTDDGHAADLAPFYIRWFTLSPRQWREFTVQFGEQGQIYARFVAETALCCGRGGIKAWDYVRMGFLCGWGC
;
A
#
# COMPACT_ATOMS: atom_id res chain seq x y z
N MET A 1 -18.72 6.53 -1.63
CA MET A 1 -17.75 5.74 -0.87
C MET A 1 -17.85 6.19 0.57
N ASP A 2 -18.26 5.30 1.46
CA ASP A 2 -18.40 5.58 2.89
C ASP A 2 -17.05 5.54 3.61
N LYS A 3 -17.05 5.87 4.90
CA LYS A 3 -15.84 6.01 5.71
C LYS A 3 -15.21 4.65 6.08
N GLU A 4 -16.02 3.60 6.25
CA GLU A 4 -15.56 2.22 6.41
C GLU A 4 -14.95 1.69 5.12
N GLU A 5 -15.53 1.98 3.95
CA GLU A 5 -14.94 1.63 2.64
C GLU A 5 -13.57 2.30 2.44
N GLN A 6 -13.42 3.56 2.86
CA GLN A 6 -12.14 4.25 2.87
C GLN A 6 -11.15 3.59 3.85
N TYR A 7 -11.55 3.29 5.08
CA TYR A 7 -10.69 2.63 6.05
C TYR A 7 -10.31 1.19 5.67
N LEU A 8 -11.18 0.47 4.96
CA LEU A 8 -10.86 -0.81 4.34
C LEU A 8 -9.74 -0.62 3.31
N LEU A 9 -9.84 0.34 2.39
CA LEU A 9 -8.75 0.66 1.46
C LEU A 9 -7.40 0.96 2.16
N PHE A 10 -7.43 1.47 3.39
CA PHE A 10 -6.23 1.64 4.24
C PHE A 10 -5.76 0.37 4.96
N ALA A 11 -6.69 -0.46 5.43
CA ALA A 11 -6.42 -1.64 6.24
C ALA A 11 -6.16 -2.90 5.40
N LEU A 12 -6.48 -2.88 4.10
CA LEU A 12 -6.26 -3.98 3.18
C LEU A 12 -4.75 -4.15 2.91
N SER A 13 -4.07 -4.75 3.87
CA SER A 13 -3.10 -5.85 3.65
C SER A 13 -3.79 -7.08 3.04
N THR A 14 -5.12 -7.08 2.93
CA THR A 14 -5.99 -8.08 2.33
C THR A 14 -6.59 -7.73 0.95
N PRO A 15 -6.03 -6.87 0.06
CA PRO A 15 -6.68 -6.61 -1.22
C PRO A 15 -6.63 -7.84 -2.11
N MET A 16 -5.63 -8.72 -1.96
CA MET A 16 -5.56 -9.93 -2.77
C MET A 16 -6.60 -10.98 -2.36
N GLU A 17 -7.13 -10.97 -1.13
CA GLU A 17 -8.25 -11.85 -0.77
C GLU A 17 -9.59 -11.27 -1.24
N VAL A 18 -9.76 -9.95 -1.16
CA VAL A 18 -11.02 -9.27 -1.54
C VAL A 18 -11.13 -9.06 -3.06
N LEU A 19 -10.03 -8.83 -3.77
CA LEU A 19 -10.01 -8.72 -5.23
C LEU A 19 -10.22 -10.10 -5.90
N TYR A 20 -10.05 -11.19 -5.16
CA TYR A 20 -10.22 -12.57 -5.63
C TYR A 20 -11.33 -13.29 -4.85
N ILE A 21 -12.45 -12.60 -4.58
CA ILE A 21 -13.68 -13.21 -4.05
C ILE A 21 -14.06 -14.41 -4.94
N GLY A 22 -13.92 -15.61 -4.39
CA GLY A 22 -14.14 -16.88 -5.09
C GLY A 22 -12.96 -17.86 -5.04
N ASN A 23 -11.76 -17.39 -4.67
CA ASN A 23 -10.56 -18.23 -4.56
C ASN A 23 -10.21 -18.41 -3.08
N GLU A 24 -10.40 -19.62 -2.56
CA GLU A 24 -10.20 -19.94 -1.14
C GLU A 24 -8.75 -19.63 -0.72
N PRO A 25 -8.50 -18.60 0.11
CA PRO A 25 -7.19 -18.38 0.67
C PRO A 25 -6.86 -19.56 1.58
N SER A 26 -5.69 -20.16 1.39
CA SER A 26 -5.22 -21.29 2.19
C SER A 26 -3.97 -20.87 2.93
N HIS A 27 -4.15 -20.39 4.17
CA HIS A 27 -3.07 -20.01 5.08
C HIS A 27 -2.15 -21.19 5.47
N THR A 28 -2.51 -22.42 5.09
CA THR A 28 -1.75 -23.65 5.30
C THR A 28 -1.08 -24.17 4.02
N SER A 29 -1.34 -23.55 2.86
CA SER A 29 -0.78 -23.97 1.57
C SER A 29 0.47 -23.15 1.26
N PRO A 30 1.56 -23.77 0.76
CA PRO A 30 2.73 -23.04 0.26
C PRO A 30 2.39 -22.05 -0.86
N ALA A 31 1.31 -22.30 -1.62
CA ALA A 31 0.86 -21.45 -2.71
C ALA A 31 0.01 -20.24 -2.23
N MET A 32 -0.27 -20.14 -0.93
CA MET A 32 -1.11 -19.11 -0.26
C MET A 32 -2.58 -19.06 -0.72
N TYR A 33 -2.89 -19.36 -1.98
CA TYR A 33 -4.21 -19.40 -2.58
C TYR A 33 -4.40 -20.68 -3.38
N THR A 34 -5.48 -21.41 -3.12
CA THR A 34 -5.85 -22.60 -3.89
C THR A 34 -6.98 -22.24 -4.84
N GLY A 35 -6.72 -22.25 -6.15
CA GLY A 35 -7.75 -22.03 -7.17
C GLY A 35 -7.70 -20.70 -7.93
N ILE A 36 -6.65 -19.88 -7.79
CA ILE A 36 -6.53 -18.67 -8.62
C ILE A 36 -6.36 -19.09 -10.09
N PRO A 37 -7.22 -18.64 -11.03
CA PRO A 37 -6.84 -18.62 -12.44
C PRO A 37 -5.58 -17.76 -12.59
N ALA A 38 -4.65 -18.15 -13.47
CA ALA A 38 -3.37 -17.45 -13.63
C ALA A 38 -3.59 -15.92 -13.69
N VAL A 39 -2.97 -15.19 -12.76
CA VAL A 39 -3.07 -13.72 -12.74
C VAL A 39 -2.27 -13.22 -13.93
N ASP A 40 -2.94 -12.51 -14.84
CA ASP A 40 -2.26 -11.81 -15.90
C ASP A 40 -1.58 -10.56 -15.32
N LEU A 41 -0.27 -10.69 -15.05
CA LEU A 41 0.54 -9.60 -14.50
C LEU A 41 0.75 -8.46 -15.50
N SER A 42 0.61 -8.72 -16.81
CA SER A 42 0.66 -7.67 -17.82
C SER A 42 -0.55 -6.76 -17.70
N ASP A 43 -1.76 -7.34 -17.67
CA ASP A 43 -3.01 -6.57 -17.57
C ASP A 43 -3.17 -5.88 -16.21
N SER A 44 -2.78 -6.55 -15.12
CA SER A 44 -3.02 -6.04 -13.76
C SER A 44 -1.91 -5.15 -13.20
N TRP A 45 -0.65 -5.38 -13.59
CA TRP A 45 0.51 -4.70 -13.04
C TRP A 45 1.39 -4.02 -14.10
N GLY A 46 1.15 -4.25 -15.39
CA GLY A 46 2.06 -3.83 -16.46
C GLY A 46 3.42 -4.53 -16.40
N ILE A 47 3.45 -5.77 -15.92
CA ILE A 47 4.68 -6.58 -15.81
C ILE A 47 4.66 -7.61 -16.95
N ASP A 48 5.50 -7.38 -17.95
CA ASP A 48 5.52 -8.22 -19.16
C ASP A 48 6.60 -9.30 -19.09
N ASN A 49 7.60 -9.13 -18.23
CA ASN A 49 8.72 -10.04 -18.11
C ASN A 49 9.33 -10.07 -16.69
N ARG A 50 10.27 -10.99 -16.49
CA ARG A 50 10.94 -11.20 -15.19
C ARG A 50 11.73 -9.99 -14.71
N GLU A 51 12.32 -9.20 -15.60
CA GLU A 51 13.05 -8.00 -15.21
C GLU A 51 12.09 -6.94 -14.69
N ASP A 52 10.96 -6.72 -15.38
CA ASP A 52 9.91 -5.80 -14.93
C ASP A 52 9.38 -6.19 -13.54
N LEU A 53 9.25 -7.50 -13.28
CA LEU A 53 8.83 -8.03 -11.99
C LEU A 53 9.83 -7.65 -10.89
N ILE A 54 11.13 -7.91 -11.13
CA ILE A 54 12.19 -7.61 -10.17
C ILE A 54 12.30 -6.10 -9.91
N GLN A 55 12.26 -5.29 -10.96
CA GLN A 55 12.30 -3.83 -10.83
C GLN A 55 11.07 -3.29 -10.10
N THR A 56 9.89 -3.85 -10.34
CA THR A 56 8.68 -3.51 -9.62
C THR A 56 8.82 -3.83 -8.13
N ILE A 57 9.35 -5.01 -7.79
CA ILE A 57 9.59 -5.41 -6.40
C ILE A 57 10.54 -4.43 -5.70
N TYR A 58 11.67 -4.08 -6.30
CA TYR A 58 12.60 -3.13 -5.70
C TYR A 58 11.97 -1.75 -5.51
N ARG A 59 11.38 -1.17 -6.56
CA ARG A 59 10.75 0.16 -6.49
C ARG A 59 9.68 0.23 -5.42
N MET A 60 8.81 -0.77 -5.35
CA MET A 60 7.70 -0.80 -4.39
C MET A 60 8.15 -1.10 -2.95
N THR A 61 9.24 -1.85 -2.76
CA THR A 61 9.82 -2.10 -1.44
C THR A 61 10.49 -0.86 -0.88
N ASP A 62 11.22 -0.13 -1.73
CA ASP A 62 12.00 1.04 -1.34
C ASP A 62 11.16 2.31 -1.25
N ASP A 63 10.34 2.58 -2.28
CA ASP A 63 9.58 3.82 -2.39
C ASP A 63 8.10 3.65 -2.02
N GLY A 64 7.52 2.48 -2.33
CA GLY A 64 6.08 2.23 -2.24
C GLY A 64 5.29 2.92 -3.36
N HIS A 65 3.98 2.65 -3.47
CA HIS A 65 3.16 3.24 -4.55
C HIS A 65 2.84 4.73 -4.34
N ALA A 66 2.83 5.22 -3.10
CA ALA A 66 2.51 6.60 -2.78
C ALA A 66 3.60 7.22 -1.90
N ALA A 67 4.81 7.29 -2.48
CA ALA A 67 6.02 7.84 -1.88
C ALA A 67 5.82 9.28 -1.33
N ASP A 68 4.95 10.07 -1.97
CA ASP A 68 4.64 11.45 -1.57
C ASP A 68 4.01 11.54 -0.16
N LEU A 69 3.40 10.46 0.34
CA LEU A 69 2.83 10.40 1.69
C LEU A 69 3.88 10.10 2.77
N ALA A 70 5.02 9.51 2.41
CA ALA A 70 6.03 9.08 3.38
C ALA A 70 6.55 10.23 4.26
N PRO A 71 6.88 11.43 3.72
CA PRO A 71 7.29 12.56 4.55
C PRO A 71 6.20 12.98 5.55
N PHE A 72 4.92 12.94 5.15
CA PHE A 72 3.82 13.31 6.02
C PHE A 72 3.65 12.31 7.18
N TYR A 73 3.68 11.00 6.92
CA TYR A 73 3.62 9.99 7.98
C TYR A 73 4.79 10.11 8.96
N ILE A 74 6.01 10.30 8.49
CA ILE A 74 7.18 10.47 9.36
C ILE A 74 7.02 11.73 10.24
N ARG A 75 6.58 12.85 9.63
CA ARG A 75 6.43 14.12 10.33
C ARG A 75 5.28 14.12 11.33
N TRP A 76 4.17 13.41 11.07
CA TRP A 76 3.07 13.29 12.02
C TRP A 76 3.52 12.74 13.38
N PHE A 77 4.39 11.73 13.38
CA PHE A 77 4.88 11.10 14.60
C PHE A 77 6.09 11.79 15.26
N THR A 78 6.65 12.81 14.62
CA THR A 78 7.87 13.49 15.11
C THR A 78 7.66 14.96 15.43
N LEU A 79 6.65 15.60 14.83
CA LEU A 79 6.34 17.00 15.06
C LEU A 79 5.28 17.16 16.16
N SER A 80 5.38 18.25 16.92
CA SER A 80 4.27 18.71 17.77
C SER A 80 3.09 19.19 16.91
N PRO A 81 1.86 19.27 17.45
CA PRO A 81 0.70 19.76 16.70
C PRO A 81 0.88 21.16 16.09
N ARG A 82 1.66 22.04 16.74
CA ARG A 82 1.99 23.37 16.18
C ARG A 82 2.90 23.25 14.96
N GLN A 83 3.99 22.50 15.10
CA GLN A 83 4.95 22.28 14.02
C GLN A 83 4.32 21.52 12.84
N TRP A 84 3.39 20.60 13.11
CA TRP A 84 2.62 19.94 12.07
C TRP A 84 1.82 20.94 11.23
N ARG A 85 1.07 21.85 11.86
CA ARG A 85 0.33 22.90 11.14
C ARG A 85 1.25 23.79 10.31
N GLU A 86 2.39 24.20 10.87
CA GLU A 86 3.39 24.99 10.15
C GLU A 86 3.96 24.23 8.94
N PHE A 87 4.25 22.94 9.12
CA PHE A 87 4.71 22.05 8.06
C PHE A 87 3.66 21.87 6.96
N THR A 88 2.37 21.75 7.29
CA THR A 88 1.34 21.51 6.27
C THR A 88 0.99 22.78 5.51
N VAL A 89 1.01 23.96 6.14
CA VAL A 89 0.65 25.25 5.51
C VAL A 89 1.55 25.63 4.32
N GLN A 90 2.79 25.11 4.28
CA GLN A 90 3.71 25.39 3.16
C GLN A 90 3.32 24.68 1.84
N PHE A 91 2.38 23.73 1.88
CA PHE A 91 1.96 22.98 0.70
C PHE A 91 0.67 23.53 0.08
N GLY A 92 0.55 23.40 -1.24
CA GLY A 92 -0.69 23.69 -1.98
C GLY A 92 -1.81 22.68 -1.69
N GLU A 93 -2.91 22.78 -2.45
CA GLU A 93 -4.14 22.00 -2.25
C GLU A 93 -3.90 20.49 -2.10
N GLN A 94 -3.12 19.89 -3.00
CA GLN A 94 -2.79 18.46 -2.96
C GLN A 94 -2.08 18.05 -1.66
N GLY A 95 -1.14 18.86 -1.17
CA GLY A 95 -0.45 18.58 0.08
C GLY A 95 -1.35 18.74 1.31
N GLN A 96 -2.38 19.59 1.25
CA GLN A 96 -3.40 19.65 2.30
C GLN A 96 -4.26 18.38 2.33
N ILE A 97 -4.59 17.83 1.15
CA ILE A 97 -5.31 16.55 1.05
C ILE A 97 -4.48 15.43 1.68
N TYR A 98 -3.18 15.36 1.36
CA TYR A 98 -2.25 14.39 1.96
C TYR A 98 -2.10 14.56 3.47
N ALA A 99 -1.94 15.80 3.94
CA ALA A 99 -1.86 16.10 5.37
C ALA A 99 -3.12 15.64 6.12
N ARG A 100 -4.31 15.89 5.58
CA ARG A 100 -5.57 15.46 6.17
C ARG A 100 -5.69 13.94 6.19
N PHE A 101 -5.40 13.30 5.08
CA PHE A 101 -5.40 11.84 4.94
C PHE A 101 -4.50 11.18 5.99
N VAL A 102 -3.26 11.67 6.15
CA VAL A 102 -2.33 11.18 7.17
C VAL A 102 -2.83 11.46 8.59
N ALA A 103 -3.38 12.64 8.87
CA ALA A 103 -3.93 12.94 10.19
C ALA A 103 -5.07 11.98 10.59
N GLU A 104 -5.86 11.53 9.62
CA GLU A 104 -6.99 10.61 9.84
C GLU A 104 -6.54 9.14 9.99
N THR A 105 -5.33 8.78 9.56
CA THR A 105 -4.90 7.36 9.43
C THR A 105 -3.55 7.03 10.04
N ALA A 106 -2.76 8.02 10.45
CA ALA A 106 -1.46 7.78 11.05
C ALA A 106 -1.54 6.84 12.26
N LEU A 107 -2.57 6.95 13.10
CA LEU A 107 -2.71 6.09 14.28
C LEU A 107 -2.93 4.62 13.93
N CYS A 108 -3.59 4.29 12.81
CA CYS A 108 -3.76 2.90 12.38
C CYS A 108 -2.59 2.39 11.53
N CYS A 109 -2.02 3.22 10.66
CA CYS A 109 -0.93 2.82 9.76
C CYS A 109 0.47 2.89 10.40
N GLY A 110 0.62 3.62 11.51
CA GLY A 110 1.92 3.84 12.16
C GLY A 110 2.89 4.67 11.32
N ARG A 111 4.17 4.72 11.73
CA ARG A 111 5.21 5.53 11.07
C ARG A 111 5.54 5.10 9.65
N GLY A 112 5.41 3.80 9.36
CA GLY A 112 5.59 3.25 8.01
C GLY A 112 4.47 3.65 7.05
N GLY A 113 3.38 4.21 7.58
CA GLY A 113 2.22 4.60 6.80
C GLY A 113 1.68 3.41 6.01
N ILE A 114 1.35 3.69 4.75
CA ILE A 114 0.84 2.70 3.81
C ILE A 114 1.90 1.73 3.28
N LYS A 115 3.19 1.82 3.66
CA LYS A 115 4.21 0.87 3.19
C LYS A 115 3.95 -0.57 3.63
N ALA A 116 3.24 -0.77 4.75
CA ALA A 116 2.81 -2.11 5.15
C ALA A 116 1.94 -2.77 4.07
N TRP A 117 1.12 -1.98 3.36
CA TRP A 117 0.33 -2.45 2.23
C TRP A 117 1.22 -2.83 1.04
N ASP A 118 2.22 -2.00 0.72
CA ASP A 118 3.19 -2.28 -0.34
C ASP A 118 3.93 -3.60 -0.13
N TYR A 119 4.43 -3.84 1.09
CA TYR A 119 5.14 -5.08 1.40
C TYR A 119 4.29 -6.33 1.22
N VAL A 120 3.00 -6.27 1.55
CA VAL A 120 2.11 -7.43 1.34
C VAL A 120 1.92 -7.70 -0.15
N ARG A 121 1.76 -6.66 -0.96
CA ARG A 121 1.68 -6.82 -2.42
C ARG A 121 2.99 -7.35 -3.02
N MET A 122 4.14 -6.95 -2.48
CA MET A 122 5.43 -7.48 -2.93
C MET A 122 5.62 -8.93 -2.52
N GLY A 123 5.18 -9.32 -1.32
CA GLY A 123 5.14 -10.72 -0.89
C GLY A 123 4.33 -11.59 -1.85
N PHE A 124 3.19 -11.09 -2.34
CA PHE A 124 2.41 -11.75 -3.38
C PHE A 124 3.21 -11.90 -4.69
N LEU A 125 3.79 -10.80 -5.21
CA LEU A 125 4.54 -10.81 -6.47
C LEU A 125 5.79 -11.71 -6.43
N CYS A 126 6.47 -11.80 -5.29
CA CYS A 126 7.60 -12.71 -5.09
C CYS A 126 7.24 -14.18 -5.36
N GLY A 127 5.98 -14.58 -5.13
CA GLY A 127 5.49 -15.93 -5.42
C GLY A 127 5.39 -16.27 -6.91
N TRP A 128 5.44 -15.27 -7.80
CA TRP A 128 5.34 -15.44 -9.25
C TRP A 128 6.70 -15.40 -9.97
N GLY A 129 7.77 -15.04 -9.25
CA GLY A 129 9.12 -14.92 -9.81
C GLY A 129 10.02 -16.15 -9.61
N CYS A 130 9.49 -17.22 -9.02
CA CYS A 130 10.20 -18.47 -8.71
C CYS A 130 9.83 -19.59 -9.70
#